data_AF-A0A6L2PSB9-F1
#
_entry.id   AF-A0A6L2PSB9-F1
#
_cell.length_a   1.000
_cell.length_b   1.000
_cell.length_c   1.000
_cell.angle_alpha   90.00
_cell.angle_beta   90.00
_cell.angle_gamma   90.00
#
_symmetry.space_group_name_H-M   'P 1'
#
loop_
_entity.id
_entity.type
_entity.pdbx_description
1 polymer ?
#
loop_
_entity_poly.entity_id
_entity_poly.type
_entity_poly.pdbx_seq_one_letter_code
_entity_poly.pdbx_strand_id
1 'polypeptide(L)'
;MGVAYSTHRPDDNTSIKNGRDNLQDPYDDDRTVFRLFYECMAKNMSAGRWLLFLEKMMSLEDYFSEIHVPINCEFLVAQEQDVTKGGCSEVTLTEVFYVHRTRPLQTYRIGTWSSCDGVTWSTVPSDKGKGDLHGAVIQSGIYSVDVAKDIESCKDRTALKFCGQIEEIWHILQEILNFT
;
A
#
# COMPACT_ATOMS: atom_id res chain seq x y z
N MET A 1 -13.60 6.65 -9.97
CA MET A 1 -14.39 5.86 -9.00
C MET A 1 -14.45 4.45 -9.57
N GLY A 2 -13.55 3.57 -9.13
CA GLY A 2 -13.53 2.17 -9.54
C GLY A 2 -13.67 1.35 -8.28
N VAL A 3 -14.76 0.61 -8.16
CA VAL A 3 -14.99 -0.29 -7.03
C VAL A 3 -15.03 -1.69 -7.63
N ALA A 4 -14.07 -2.54 -7.27
CA ALA A 4 -14.13 -3.96 -7.57
C ALA A 4 -14.62 -4.66 -6.30
N TYR A 5 -15.79 -5.31 -6.39
CA TYR A 5 -16.29 -6.19 -5.34
C TYR A 5 -16.13 -7.63 -5.82
N SER A 6 -15.62 -8.51 -4.95
CA SER A 6 -15.81 -9.96 -5.05
C SER A 6 -16.72 -10.35 -3.90
N THR A 7 -17.90 -10.90 -4.21
CA THR A 7 -18.80 -11.48 -3.23
C THR A 7 -19.02 -12.94 -3.60
N HIS A 8 -18.45 -13.86 -2.84
CA HIS A 8 -18.84 -15.27 -2.92
C HIS A 8 -19.70 -15.61 -1.70
N ARG A 9 -20.91 -16.10 -1.97
CA ARG A 9 -21.85 -16.64 -0.99
C ARG A 9 -22.11 -18.09 -1.37
N PRO A 10 -21.93 -19.08 -0.47
CA PRO A 10 -22.27 -20.45 -0.78
C PRO A 10 -23.77 -20.62 -0.54
N ASP A 11 -24.51 -21.24 -1.46
CA ASP A 11 -25.64 -22.09 -1.09
C ASP A 11 -26.04 -23.05 -2.23
N ASP A 12 -26.08 -24.30 -1.79
CA ASP A 12 -27.02 -25.39 -2.08
C ASP A 12 -27.07 -26.14 -3.42
N ASN A 13 -27.09 -27.47 -3.23
CA ASN A 13 -27.18 -28.52 -4.24
C ASN A 13 -28.53 -28.47 -4.97
N THR A 14 -28.50 -28.45 -6.30
CA THR A 14 -29.48 -29.22 -7.09
C THR A 14 -28.91 -29.59 -8.46
N SER A 15 -28.79 -30.90 -8.69
CA SER A 15 -28.46 -31.52 -9.97
C SER A 15 -29.59 -31.34 -10.99
N ILE A 16 -29.25 -31.05 -12.26
CA ILE A 16 -29.64 -31.83 -13.46
C ILE A 16 -29.25 -31.12 -14.77
N LYS A 17 -28.47 -31.87 -15.59
CA LYS A 17 -28.30 -31.88 -17.07
C LYS A 17 -27.30 -30.94 -17.78
N ASN A 18 -26.15 -31.58 -18.10
CA ASN A 18 -25.39 -31.57 -19.36
C ASN A 18 -25.86 -30.64 -20.49
N GLY A 19 -25.11 -29.55 -20.68
CA GLY A 19 -24.85 -28.90 -21.96
C GLY A 19 -23.39 -28.45 -21.94
N ARG A 20 -22.55 -29.03 -22.81
CA ARG A 20 -21.16 -28.58 -22.98
C ARG A 20 -21.17 -27.24 -23.70
N ASP A 21 -21.19 -26.16 -22.94
CA ASP A 21 -20.68 -24.88 -23.38
C ASP A 21 -19.62 -24.46 -22.36
N ASN A 22 -18.36 -24.43 -22.81
CA ASN A 22 -17.25 -23.83 -22.08
C ASN A 22 -17.51 -22.33 -21.95
N LEU A 23 -18.31 -21.93 -20.98
CA LEU A 23 -18.33 -20.56 -20.50
C LEU A 23 -17.19 -20.45 -19.49
N GLN A 24 -16.01 -20.08 -19.99
CA GLN A 24 -14.94 -19.57 -19.16
C GLN A 24 -15.52 -18.37 -18.38
N ASP A 25 -15.58 -18.46 -17.06
CA ASP A 25 -16.02 -17.34 -16.23
C ASP A 25 -15.07 -16.16 -16.47
N PRO A 26 -15.54 -15.02 -17.00
CA PRO A 26 -14.69 -13.87 -17.28
C PRO A 26 -14.16 -13.17 -16.01
N TYR A 27 -14.56 -13.63 -14.82
CA TYR A 27 -14.15 -13.09 -13.52
C TYR A 27 -13.22 -14.01 -12.71
N ASP A 28 -12.87 -15.19 -13.24
CA ASP A 28 -11.95 -16.14 -12.60
C ASP A 28 -10.55 -16.09 -13.24
N ASP A 29 -10.01 -14.88 -13.36
CA ASP A 29 -8.62 -14.71 -13.77
C ASP A 29 -7.97 -13.67 -12.88
N ASP A 30 -7.22 -14.15 -11.88
CA ASP A 30 -6.29 -13.36 -11.08
C ASP A 30 -5.53 -12.35 -11.96
N ARG A 31 -5.16 -12.74 -13.19
CA ARG A 31 -4.44 -11.88 -14.14
C ARG A 31 -5.21 -10.62 -14.52
N THR A 32 -6.54 -10.59 -14.44
CA THR A 32 -7.36 -9.40 -14.71
C THR A 32 -7.28 -8.39 -13.57
N VAL A 33 -7.28 -8.87 -12.31
CA VAL A 33 -7.04 -8.02 -11.13
C VAL A 33 -5.61 -7.51 -11.15
N PHE A 34 -4.64 -8.37 -11.42
CA PHE A 34 -3.23 -7.99 -11.58
C PHE A 34 -3.04 -6.97 -12.71
N ARG A 35 -3.72 -7.13 -13.85
CA ARG A 35 -3.62 -6.19 -14.98
C ARG A 35 -4.21 -4.81 -14.64
N LEU A 36 -5.39 -4.75 -14.04
CA LEU A 36 -6.00 -3.49 -13.60
C LEU A 36 -5.15 -2.82 -12.52
N PHE A 37 -4.59 -3.61 -11.61
CA PHE A 37 -3.66 -3.14 -10.60
C PHE A 37 -2.38 -2.55 -11.22
N TYR A 38 -1.74 -3.26 -12.16
CA TYR A 38 -0.55 -2.78 -12.88
C TYR A 38 -0.84 -1.54 -13.77
N GLU A 39 -1.99 -1.49 -14.43
CA GLU A 39 -2.42 -0.33 -15.21
C GLU A 39 -2.68 0.90 -14.32
N CYS A 40 -3.21 0.69 -13.11
CA CYS A 40 -3.36 1.76 -12.11
C CYS A 40 -2.03 2.17 -11.48
N MET A 41 -1.12 1.23 -11.22
CA MET A 41 0.27 1.48 -10.79
C MET A 41 1.02 2.38 -11.77
N ALA A 42 0.87 2.13 -13.06
CA ALA A 42 1.50 2.90 -14.13
C ALA A 42 0.94 4.33 -14.29
N LYS A 43 -0.29 4.58 -13.79
CA LYS A 43 -1.00 5.86 -13.93
C LYS A 43 -1.08 6.70 -12.65
N ASN A 44 -0.20 6.43 -11.69
CA ASN A 44 -0.06 7.17 -10.43
C ASN A 44 -1.22 6.87 -9.45
N MET A 45 -1.04 5.86 -8.59
CA MET A 45 -2.01 5.42 -7.56
C MET A 45 -2.23 6.44 -6.41
N SER A 46 -1.58 7.60 -6.46
CA SER A 46 -1.45 8.53 -5.33
C SER A 46 -2.76 9.16 -4.84
N ALA A 47 -3.89 8.90 -5.50
CA ALA A 47 -5.21 9.41 -5.11
C ALA A 47 -6.26 8.31 -4.88
N GLY A 48 -5.88 7.03 -5.02
CA GLY A 48 -6.81 5.90 -4.88
C GLY A 48 -6.82 5.32 -3.47
N ARG A 49 -8.01 5.01 -2.95
CA ARG A 49 -8.20 4.12 -1.80
C ARG A 49 -8.54 2.73 -2.33
N TRP A 50 -7.83 1.72 -1.84
CA TRP A 50 -7.95 0.36 -2.33
C TRP A 50 -8.25 -0.60 -1.19
N LEU A 51 -9.07 -1.61 -1.49
CA LEU A 51 -9.38 -2.70 -0.58
C LEU A 51 -9.25 -4.01 -1.36
N LEU A 52 -8.36 -4.88 -0.89
CA LEU A 52 -8.16 -6.23 -1.40
C LEU A 52 -8.72 -7.23 -0.37
N PHE A 53 -9.51 -8.20 -0.83
CA PHE A 53 -9.85 -9.37 -0.03
C PHE A 53 -8.86 -10.47 -0.37
N LEU A 54 -8.01 -10.83 0.58
CA LEU A 54 -6.94 -11.80 0.37
C LEU A 54 -7.30 -13.11 1.08
N GLU A 55 -6.96 -14.23 0.44
CA GLU A 55 -7.19 -15.54 1.02
C GLU A 55 -6.44 -15.68 2.36
N LYS A 56 -7.08 -16.33 3.33
CA LYS A 56 -6.60 -16.48 4.70
C LYS A 56 -5.22 -17.15 4.80
N MET A 57 -4.95 -18.15 3.96
CA MET A 57 -3.68 -18.87 3.99
C MET A 57 -2.56 -18.17 3.22
N MET A 58 -2.86 -17.10 2.49
CA MET A 58 -1.89 -16.39 1.67
C MET A 58 -1.13 -15.36 2.49
N SER A 59 0.21 -15.40 2.40
CA SER A 59 1.08 -14.40 3.01
C SER A 59 0.99 -13.07 2.26
N LEU A 60 0.92 -11.96 3.01
CA LEU A 60 1.03 -10.62 2.44
C LEU A 60 2.38 -10.42 1.74
N GLU A 61 3.47 -10.91 2.34
CA GLU A 61 4.82 -10.77 1.75
C GLU A 61 4.93 -11.51 0.42
N ASP A 62 4.36 -12.71 0.34
CA ASP A 62 4.41 -13.52 -0.89
C ASP A 62 3.55 -12.90 -1.99
N TYR A 63 2.32 -12.47 -1.65
CA TYR A 63 1.43 -11.84 -2.62
C TYR A 63 2.01 -10.52 -3.16
N PHE A 64 2.58 -9.69 -2.28
CA PHE A 64 3.12 -8.38 -2.66
C PHE A 64 4.60 -8.41 -3.09
N SER A 65 5.22 -9.58 -3.25
CA SER A 65 6.63 -9.73 -3.61
C SER A 65 6.99 -9.07 -4.95
N GLU A 66 6.08 -9.10 -5.92
CA GLU A 66 6.23 -8.48 -7.24
C GLU A 66 5.34 -7.24 -7.45
N ILE A 67 4.74 -6.74 -6.37
CA ILE A 67 3.74 -5.67 -6.41
C ILE A 67 4.18 -4.49 -5.54
N HIS A 68 4.60 -3.40 -6.16
CA HIS A 68 5.06 -2.22 -5.41
C HIS A 68 3.94 -1.23 -5.09
N VAL A 69 3.32 -1.35 -3.92
CA VAL A 69 2.36 -0.35 -3.39
C VAL A 69 3.11 0.89 -2.86
N PRO A 70 2.94 2.10 -3.41
CA PRO A 70 3.64 3.30 -2.94
C PRO A 70 3.17 3.78 -1.56
N ILE A 71 4.07 4.39 -0.77
CA ILE A 71 3.78 4.95 0.56
C ILE A 71 2.65 6.01 0.58
N ASN A 72 2.43 6.74 -0.51
CA ASN A 72 1.35 7.73 -0.64
C ASN A 72 0.00 7.12 -1.06
N CYS A 73 -0.08 5.79 -1.14
CA CYS A 73 -1.32 5.07 -1.43
C CYS A 73 -2.01 4.65 -0.12
N GLU A 74 -3.35 4.67 -0.10
CA GLU A 74 -4.14 4.04 0.95
C GLU A 74 -4.57 2.65 0.43
N PHE A 75 -3.81 1.60 0.79
CA PHE A 75 -4.08 0.24 0.33
C PHE A 75 -4.34 -0.68 1.51
N LEU A 76 -5.56 -1.19 1.59
CA LEU A 76 -6.01 -2.07 2.66
C LEU A 76 -6.18 -3.50 2.17
N VAL A 77 -5.83 -4.45 3.02
CA VAL A 77 -6.05 -5.87 2.81
C VAL A 77 -6.94 -6.40 3.93
N ALA A 78 -8.05 -7.02 3.54
CA ALA A 78 -8.96 -7.74 4.40
C ALA A 78 -8.62 -9.24 4.33
N GLN A 79 -8.25 -9.83 5.46
CA GLN A 79 -8.00 -11.27 5.59
C GLN A 79 -8.88 -11.88 6.67
N GLU A 80 -9.59 -12.94 6.33
CA GLU A 80 -10.32 -13.74 7.31
C GLU A 80 -9.35 -14.46 8.25
N GLN A 81 -9.72 -14.60 9.52
CA GLN A 81 -8.96 -15.31 10.53
C GLN A 81 -9.57 -16.68 10.85
N ASP A 82 -8.88 -17.49 11.65
CA ASP A 82 -9.47 -18.69 12.23
C ASP A 82 -10.69 -18.35 13.09
N VAL A 83 -11.76 -19.15 12.95
CA VAL A 83 -12.98 -18.99 13.74
C VAL A 83 -12.59 -19.06 15.21
N THR A 84 -12.82 -17.96 15.91
CA THR A 84 -12.49 -17.88 17.33
C THR A 84 -13.41 -18.81 18.13
N LYS A 85 -12.96 -19.24 19.32
CA LYS A 85 -13.74 -20.06 20.25
C LYS A 85 -14.97 -19.26 20.72
N GLY A 86 -16.06 -19.37 19.96
CA GLY A 86 -17.25 -18.53 20.08
C GLY A 86 -18.13 -18.54 18.83
N GLY A 87 -17.62 -19.05 17.69
CA GLY A 87 -18.37 -19.12 16.44
C GLY A 87 -18.46 -17.78 15.70
N CYS A 88 -17.71 -16.77 16.16
CA CYS A 88 -17.60 -15.47 15.51
C CYS A 88 -16.54 -15.53 14.41
N SER A 89 -16.90 -15.10 13.19
CA SER A 89 -15.95 -14.90 12.10
C SER A 89 -15.24 -13.55 12.30
N GLU A 90 -13.93 -13.53 12.11
CA GLU A 90 -13.10 -12.34 12.28
C GLU A 90 -12.35 -12.03 10.97
N VAL A 91 -12.31 -10.76 10.59
CA VAL A 91 -11.56 -10.25 9.45
C VAL A 91 -10.59 -9.18 9.96
N THR A 92 -9.31 -9.32 9.65
CA THR A 92 -8.29 -8.31 9.94
C THR A 92 -8.18 -7.34 8.76
N LEU A 93 -8.12 -6.04 9.07
CA LEU A 93 -7.84 -4.99 8.11
C LEU A 93 -6.39 -4.50 8.30
N THR A 94 -5.58 -4.68 7.28
CA THR A 94 -4.15 -4.34 7.29
C THR A 94 -3.83 -3.37 6.17
N GLU A 95 -3.29 -2.21 6.49
CA GLU A 95 -2.69 -1.32 5.50
C GLU A 95 -1.33 -1.85 5.07
N VAL A 96 -1.04 -1.80 3.77
CA VAL A 96 0.21 -2.29 3.19
C VAL A 96 0.83 -1.24 2.27
N PHE A 97 2.14 -1.06 2.35
CA PHE A 97 2.89 -0.16 1.46
C PHE A 97 4.39 -0.47 1.46
N TYR A 98 5.11 0.09 0.48
CA TYR A 98 6.56 0.13 0.44
C TYR A 98 7.03 1.57 0.56
N VAL A 99 8.03 1.80 1.41
CA VAL A 99 8.78 3.07 1.44
C VAL A 99 9.64 3.21 0.18
N HIS A 100 10.23 2.10 -0.27
CA HIS A 100 11.02 2.03 -1.49
C HIS A 100 10.97 0.60 -2.07
N ARG A 101 11.13 0.46 -3.39
CA ARG A 101 11.08 -0.84 -4.11
C ARG A 101 12.06 -1.89 -3.62
N THR A 102 13.14 -1.48 -2.96
CA THR A 102 14.20 -2.37 -2.44
C THR A 102 14.10 -2.60 -0.94
N ARG A 103 13.06 -2.07 -0.28
CA ARG A 103 12.83 -2.22 1.16
C ARG A 103 11.72 -3.25 1.40
N PRO A 104 11.64 -3.85 2.60
CA PRO A 104 10.55 -4.77 2.94
C PRO A 104 9.18 -4.10 2.89
N LEU A 105 8.15 -4.91 2.65
CA LEU A 105 6.75 -4.52 2.77
C LEU A 105 6.48 -4.02 4.19
N GLN A 106 5.84 -2.86 4.30
CA GLN A 106 5.34 -2.35 5.57
C GLN A 106 3.88 -2.77 5.72
N THR A 107 3.54 -3.33 6.88
CA THR A 107 2.18 -3.80 7.20
C THR A 107 1.72 -3.22 8.52
N TYR A 108 0.56 -2.56 8.52
CA TYR A 108 -0.03 -1.96 9.72
C TYR A 108 -1.47 -2.44 9.89
N ARG A 109 -1.73 -3.21 10.95
CA ARG A 109 -3.11 -3.61 11.30
C ARG A 109 -3.87 -2.39 11.78
N ILE A 110 -4.81 -1.91 10.97
CA ILE A 110 -5.62 -0.73 11.28
C ILE A 110 -6.92 -1.08 12.00
N GLY A 111 -7.33 -2.35 11.96
CA GLY A 111 -8.54 -2.76 12.63
C GLY A 111 -8.90 -4.22 12.42
N THR A 112 -10.05 -4.55 12.97
CA THR A 112 -10.64 -5.88 12.99
C THR A 112 -12.13 -5.72 12.80
N TRP A 113 -12.75 -6.54 11.96
CA TRP A 113 -14.18 -6.72 11.93
C TRP A 113 -14.55 -8.10 12.48
N SER A 114 -15.55 -8.15 13.35
CA SER A 114 -16.12 -9.38 13.90
C SER A 114 -17.61 -9.44 13.56
N SER A 115 -18.12 -10.63 13.25
CA SER A 115 -19.56 -10.83 13.08
C SER A 115 -20.37 -10.55 14.35
N CYS A 116 -19.72 -10.62 15.52
CA CYS A 116 -20.35 -10.46 16.82
C CYS A 116 -20.27 -9.02 17.34
N ASP A 117 -19.15 -8.34 17.11
CA ASP A 117 -18.85 -7.04 17.71
C ASP A 117 -18.72 -5.90 16.69
N GLY A 118 -18.82 -6.20 15.40
CA GLY A 118 -18.64 -5.22 14.32
C GLY A 118 -17.17 -4.80 14.15
N VAL A 119 -16.95 -3.56 13.68
CA VAL A 119 -15.60 -3.03 13.44
C VAL A 119 -15.00 -2.46 14.72
N THR A 120 -13.81 -2.93 15.06
CA THR A 120 -12.91 -2.35 16.07
C THR A 120 -11.68 -1.79 15.36
N TRP A 121 -11.48 -0.47 15.43
CA TRP A 121 -10.29 0.18 14.88
C TRP A 121 -9.11 0.12 15.87
N SER A 122 -7.89 0.02 15.35
CA SER A 122 -6.70 0.15 16.18
C SER A 122 -6.59 1.57 16.72
N THR A 123 -6.14 1.73 17.97
CA THR A 123 -5.88 3.03 18.58
C THR A 123 -4.60 3.70 18.08
N VAL A 124 -3.81 3.00 17.25
CA VAL A 124 -2.61 3.55 16.62
C VAL A 124 -3.04 4.42 15.43
N PRO A 125 -2.63 5.70 15.36
CA PRO A 125 -2.91 6.53 14.19
C PRO A 125 -2.30 5.88 12.93
N SER A 126 -3.09 5.81 11.85
CA SER A 126 -2.67 5.32 10.52
C SER A 126 -1.38 5.97 10.04
N ASP A 127 -1.16 7.23 10.41
CA ASP A 127 -0.10 8.06 9.84
C ASP A 127 1.26 7.84 10.53
N LYS A 128 1.30 7.17 11.69
CA LYS A 128 2.55 6.97 12.44
C LYS A 128 3.58 6.09 11.71
N GLY A 129 3.14 5.25 10.77
CA GLY A 129 4.04 4.43 9.95
C GLY A 129 4.55 5.13 8.69
N LYS A 130 3.82 6.13 8.18
CA LYS A 130 4.15 6.81 6.91
C LYS A 130 5.11 7.99 7.07
N GLY A 131 5.26 8.49 8.29
CA GLY A 131 6.17 9.59 8.61
C GLY A 131 7.65 9.18 8.71
N ASP A 132 7.96 7.89 8.77
CA ASP A 132 9.34 7.37 8.85
C ASP A 132 9.71 6.71 7.51
N LEU A 133 10.76 7.22 6.86
CA LEU A 133 11.27 6.72 5.60
C LEU A 133 12.40 5.69 5.77
N HIS A 134 12.65 5.24 7.01
CA HIS A 134 13.51 4.11 7.34
C HIS A 134 14.89 4.13 6.67
N GLY A 135 15.52 5.31 6.62
CA GLY A 135 16.80 5.55 5.98
C GLY A 135 16.75 5.36 4.46
N ALA A 136 15.63 5.65 3.81
CA ALA A 136 15.56 5.71 2.35
C ALA A 136 16.53 6.77 1.82
N VAL A 137 17.13 6.51 0.66
CA VAL A 137 17.99 7.50 0.00
C VAL A 137 17.10 8.40 -0.85
N ILE A 138 17.04 9.70 -0.54
CA ILE A 138 16.30 10.66 -1.37
C ILE A 138 17.27 11.53 -2.15
N GLN A 139 17.18 11.41 -3.47
CA GLN A 139 17.87 12.31 -4.39
C GLN A 139 16.92 13.44 -4.78
N SER A 140 17.31 14.66 -4.44
CA SER A 140 16.57 15.87 -4.80
C SER A 140 17.40 16.76 -5.71
N GLY A 141 16.73 17.41 -6.66
CA GLY A 141 17.31 18.43 -7.52
C GLY A 141 16.51 19.72 -7.37
N ILE A 142 17.22 20.85 -7.29
CA ILE A 142 16.58 22.16 -7.20
C ILE A 142 16.78 22.87 -8.54
N TYR A 143 15.66 23.12 -9.22
CA TYR A 143 15.65 23.91 -10.45
C TYR A 143 15.11 25.30 -10.14
N SER A 144 16.00 26.19 -9.68
CA SER A 144 15.69 27.61 -9.52
C SER A 144 16.90 28.44 -9.88
N VAL A 145 16.70 29.43 -10.76
CA VAL A 145 17.75 30.33 -11.25
C VAL A 145 18.28 31.21 -10.10
N ASP A 146 17.44 31.55 -9.13
CA ASP A 146 17.84 32.37 -8.00
C ASP A 146 18.57 31.54 -6.94
N VAL A 147 18.12 30.31 -6.68
CA VAL A 147 18.82 29.37 -5.78
C VAL A 147 20.17 28.95 -6.35
N ALA A 148 20.29 28.81 -7.67
CA ALA A 148 21.56 28.50 -8.32
C ALA A 148 22.63 29.58 -8.04
N LYS A 149 22.24 30.86 -8.01
CA LYS A 149 23.14 31.97 -7.67
C LYS A 149 23.57 31.93 -6.20
N ASP A 150 22.66 31.56 -5.30
CA ASP A 150 22.97 31.40 -3.88
C ASP A 150 23.96 30.25 -3.64
N ILE A 151 23.84 29.14 -4.39
CA ILE A 151 24.77 28.01 -4.35
C ILE A 151 26.16 28.39 -4.89
N GLU A 152 26.25 29.23 -5.93
CA GLU A 152 27.53 29.75 -6.43
C GLU A 152 28.30 30.58 -5.39
N SER A 153 27.59 31.17 -4.41
CA SER A 153 28.16 31.94 -3.31
C SER A 153 28.71 31.07 -2.15
N CYS A 154 28.44 29.76 -2.16
CA CYS A 154 28.99 28.82 -1.18
C CYS A 154 30.51 28.68 -1.32
N LYS A 155 31.23 28.81 -0.19
CA LYS A 155 32.70 28.78 -0.17
C LYS A 155 33.30 27.39 -0.43
N ASP A 156 32.57 26.33 -0.13
CA ASP A 156 32.99 24.95 -0.38
C ASP A 156 32.27 24.38 -1.61
N ARG A 157 33.02 24.27 -2.71
CA ARG A 157 32.54 23.70 -3.99
C ARG A 157 32.70 22.18 -4.08
N THR A 158 33.20 21.54 -3.02
CA THR A 158 33.36 20.09 -2.97
C THR A 158 32.04 19.43 -2.62
N ALA A 159 31.32 19.03 -3.68
CA ALA A 159 30.11 18.21 -3.68
C ALA A 159 28.92 18.75 -2.88
N LEU A 160 27.90 19.24 -3.60
CA LEU A 160 26.49 18.98 -3.29
C LEU A 160 25.98 19.35 -1.89
N LYS A 161 26.59 20.31 -1.20
CA LYS A 161 25.99 20.90 0.00
C LYS A 161 25.09 22.05 -0.41
N PHE A 162 23.79 21.89 -0.19
CA PHE A 162 22.89 23.04 -0.12
C PHE A 162 23.44 24.01 0.93
N CYS A 163 23.28 25.31 0.75
CA CYS A 163 23.59 26.31 1.77
C CYS A 163 22.34 27.17 2.04
N GLY A 164 22.28 27.77 3.23
CA GLY A 164 21.19 28.68 3.61
C GLY A 164 19.90 27.95 3.96
N GLN A 165 18.75 28.62 3.78
CA GLN A 165 17.45 28.12 4.27
C GLN A 165 17.05 26.76 3.70
N ILE A 166 17.46 26.45 2.46
CA ILE A 166 17.18 25.16 1.82
C ILE A 166 17.92 24.02 2.51
N GLU A 167 19.16 24.27 2.95
CA GLU A 167 19.93 23.28 3.72
C GLU A 167 19.25 23.00 5.06
N GLU A 168 18.81 24.06 5.76
CA GLU A 168 18.09 23.94 7.03
C GLU A 168 16.79 23.15 6.87
N ILE A 169 15.98 23.48 5.85
CA ILE A 169 14.74 22.75 5.56
C ILE A 169 15.04 21.28 5.23
N TRP A 170 16.07 21.02 4.41
CA TRP A 170 16.46 19.65 4.06
C TRP A 170 16.87 18.85 5.28
N HIS A 171 17.69 19.40 6.18
CA HIS A 171 18.10 18.75 7.43
C HIS A 171 16.91 18.49 8.35
N ILE A 172 15.99 19.46 8.50
CA ILE A 172 14.76 19.29 9.29
C ILE A 172 13.92 18.14 8.72
N LEU A 173 13.73 18.10 7.40
CA LEU A 173 13.00 17.01 6.76
C LEU A 173 13.73 15.67 6.96
N GLN A 174 15.06 15.65 6.84
CA GLN A 174 15.87 14.45 7.04
C GLN A 174 15.73 13.89 8.46
N GLU A 175 15.69 14.76 9.48
CA GLU A 175 15.51 14.39 10.87
C GLU A 175 14.09 13.89 11.16
N ILE A 176 13.07 14.61 10.71
CA ILE A 176 11.66 14.27 10.98
C ILE A 176 11.23 13.01 10.22
N LEU A 177 11.70 12.86 8.98
CA LEU A 177 11.29 11.77 8.09
C LEU A 177 12.27 10.60 8.06
N ASN A 178 13.42 10.69 8.74
CA ASN A 178 14.43 9.63 8.82
C ASN A 178 14.86 9.09 7.44
N PHE A 179 15.35 9.96 6.56
CA PHE A 179 15.97 9.58 5.27
C PHE A 179 17.46 9.96 5.24
N THR A 180 18.16 9.61 4.17
CA THR A 180 19.58 9.98 3.93
C THR A 180 19.79 10.61 2.57
#